data_AF-A0A2N5JLP9-F1
#
_entry.id   AF-A0A2N5JLP9-F1
#
_cell.length_a   1.000
_cell.length_b   1.000
_cell.length_c   1.000
_cell.angle_alpha   90.00
_cell.angle_beta   90.00
_cell.angle_gamma   90.00
#
_symmetry.space_group_name_H-M   'P 1'
#
loop_
_entity.id
_entity.type
_entity.pdbx_description
1 polymer ?
#
loop_
_entity_poly.entity_id
_entity_poly.type
_entity_poly.pdbx_seq_one_letter_code
_entity_poly.pdbx_strand_id
1 'polypeptide(L)'
;MTSPRLTYLIQMPQPHTHLYQVQITLNALEQTTTTFLLPAWTPGSYMIRDYARHVQQFAAHAHDNPPSHVGVAQSCQRLLASGDS
;
A
#
# COMPACT_ATOMS: atom_id res chain seq x y z
N MET A 1 11.47 -15.47 -15.54
CA MET A 1 11.28 -14.58 -14.37
C MET A 1 9.84 -14.12 -14.42
N THR A 2 9.02 -14.50 -13.44
CA THR A 2 7.60 -14.12 -13.40
C THR A 2 7.49 -12.79 -12.68
N SER A 3 7.00 -11.75 -13.35
CA SER A 3 6.78 -10.47 -12.69
C SER A 3 5.68 -10.59 -11.63
N PRO A 4 5.85 -9.97 -10.45
CA PRO A 4 4.82 -10.02 -9.41
C PRO A 4 3.54 -9.36 -9.93
N ARG A 5 2.40 -10.02 -9.70
CA ARG A 5 1.09 -9.50 -10.10
C ARG A 5 0.39 -8.90 -8.90
N LEU A 6 0.08 -7.61 -8.98
CA LEU A 6 -0.59 -6.84 -7.94
C LEU A 6 -2.03 -6.53 -8.34
N THR A 7 -3.00 -6.98 -7.54
CA THR A 7 -4.43 -6.77 -7.77
C THR A 7 -5.02 -5.99 -6.60
N TYR A 8 -5.84 -4.98 -6.92
CA TYR A 8 -6.55 -4.17 -5.93
C TYR A 8 -8.05 -4.41 -6.07
N LEU A 9 -8.70 -4.71 -4.96
CA LEU A 9 -10.15 -4.68 -4.83
C LEU A 9 -10.52 -3.54 -3.89
N ILE A 10 -11.30 -2.58 -4.39
CA ILE A 10 -11.71 -1.39 -3.66
C ILE A 10 -13.23 -1.42 -3.55
N GLN A 11 -13.73 -1.40 -2.33
CA GLN A 11 -15.15 -1.55 -2.04
C GLN A 11 -15.57 -0.58 -0.94
N MET A 12 -16.86 -0.24 -0.92
CA MET A 12 -17.45 0.63 0.09
C MET A 12 -18.67 -0.09 0.70
N PRO A 13 -18.47 -1.12 1.53
CA PRO A 13 -19.56 -1.98 2.01
C PRO A 13 -20.59 -1.22 2.85
N GLN A 14 -20.18 -0.13 3.51
CA GLN A 14 -21.04 0.74 4.31
C GLN A 14 -20.84 2.21 3.90
N PRO A 15 -21.47 2.69 2.80
CA PRO A 15 -21.17 4.01 2.21
C PRO A 15 -21.32 5.21 3.14
N HIS A 16 -22.25 5.14 4.10
CA HIS A 16 -22.49 6.20 5.08
C HIS A 16 -21.32 6.42 6.06
N THR A 17 -20.40 5.46 6.16
CA THR A 17 -19.22 5.58 7.04
C THR A 17 -18.06 6.34 6.40
N HIS A 18 -18.14 6.61 5.09
CA HIS A 18 -17.02 7.16 4.29
C HIS A 18 -15.74 6.31 4.29
N LEU A 19 -15.84 5.04 4.69
CA LEU A 19 -14.72 4.10 4.71
C LEU A 19 -14.69 3.24 3.46
N TYR A 20 -13.50 3.09 2.90
CA TYR A 20 -13.23 2.12 1.85
C TYR A 20 -12.52 0.90 2.44
N GLN A 21 -12.97 -0.27 2.04
CA GLN A 21 -12.23 -1.51 2.21
C GLN A 21 -11.34 -1.71 0.99
N VAL A 22 -10.04 -1.77 1.23
CA VAL A 22 -9.03 -2.00 0.19
C VAL A 22 -8.36 -3.34 0.47
N GLN A 23 -8.51 -4.27 -0.46
CA GLN A 23 -7.80 -5.54 -0.44
C GLN A 23 -6.73 -5.54 -1.53
N ILE A 24 -5.53 -5.94 -1.12
CA ILE A 24 -4.37 -6.05 -2.00
C ILE A 24 -4.00 -7.53 -2.09
N THR A 25 -3.96 -8.07 -3.30
CA THR A 25 -3.51 -9.44 -3.56
C THR A 25 -2.26 -9.38 -4.43
N LEU A 26 -1.17 -9.92 -3.89
CA LEU A 26 0.12 -9.96 -4.57
C LEU A 26 0.51 -11.42 -4.81
N ASN A 27 0.74 -11.76 -6.09
CA ASN A 27 1.11 -13.10 -6.54
C ASN A 27 2.53 -13.10 -7.09
N ALA A 28 3.18 -14.27 -7.08
CA ALA A 28 4.55 -14.47 -7.56
C ALA A 28 5.58 -13.58 -6.84
N LEU A 29 5.45 -13.41 -5.53
CA LEU A 29 6.49 -12.79 -4.71
C LEU A 29 7.61 -13.80 -4.47
N GLU A 30 8.82 -13.49 -4.96
CA GLU A 30 10.00 -14.32 -4.69
C GLU A 30 10.65 -14.00 -3.33
N GLN A 31 10.26 -12.88 -2.71
CA GLN A 31 10.80 -12.37 -1.45
C GLN A 31 9.95 -12.80 -0.26
N THR A 32 10.58 -13.03 0.89
CA THR A 32 9.89 -13.37 2.15
C THR A 32 9.20 -12.17 2.80
N THR A 33 9.59 -10.95 2.41
CA THR A 33 9.02 -9.70 2.91
C THR A 33 8.78 -8.74 1.75
N THR A 34 7.79 -7.86 1.91
CA THR A 34 7.51 -6.79 0.97
C THR A 34 7.08 -5.54 1.71
N THR A 35 7.42 -4.38 1.17
CA THR A 35 7.07 -3.08 1.75
C THR A 35 6.10 -2.37 0.83
N PHE A 36 4.93 -2.00 1.36
CA PHE A 36 3.96 -1.16 0.67
C PHE A 36 4.14 0.30 1.09
N LEU A 37 4.11 1.21 0.12
CA LEU A 37 4.28 2.64 0.34
C LEU A 37 3.05 3.38 -0.14
N LEU A 38 2.65 4.40 0.62
CA LEU A 38 1.68 5.40 0.18
C LEU A 38 2.43 6.68 -0.23
N PRO A 39 2.01 7.34 -1.33
CA PRO A 39 2.63 8.57 -1.76
C PRO A 39 2.38 9.69 -0.73
N ALA A 40 3.27 10.69 -0.67
CA ALA A 40 3.08 11.86 0.18
C ALA A 40 2.41 13.04 -0.55
N TRP A 41 2.03 12.86 -1.82
CA TRP A 41 1.39 13.88 -2.65
C TRP A 41 0.71 13.21 -3.87
N THR A 42 -0.06 13.98 -4.65
CA THR A 42 -0.73 13.49 -5.87
C THR A 42 -0.44 14.44 -7.02
N PRO A 43 -0.09 13.95 -8.23
CA PRO A 43 0.09 14.79 -9.41
C PRO A 43 -1.08 15.74 -9.63
N GLY A 44 -0.77 17.01 -9.93
CA GLY A 44 -1.75 18.10 -10.03
C GLY A 44 -1.91 18.94 -8.75
N SER A 45 -1.49 18.45 -7.59
CA SER A 45 -1.46 19.21 -6.33
C SER A 45 -0.12 18.99 -5.62
N TYR A 46 0.82 19.92 -5.78
CA TYR A 46 2.16 19.88 -5.17
C TYR A 46 2.19 20.11 -3.65
N MET A 47 1.05 19.96 -2.97
CA MET A 47 0.95 20.08 -1.53
C MET A 47 1.16 18.71 -0.88
N ILE A 48 2.04 18.66 0.11
CA ILE A 48 2.29 17.45 0.92
C ILE A 48 0.99 17.00 1.60
N ARG A 49 0.76 15.69 1.63
CA ARG A 49 -0.34 14.98 2.30
C ARG A 49 0.22 13.85 3.13
N ASP A 50 -0.43 13.62 4.26
CA ASP A 50 -0.26 12.40 5.03
C ASP A 50 -1.44 11.48 4.71
N TYR A 51 -1.37 10.71 3.62
CA TYR A 51 -2.43 9.75 3.28
C TYR A 51 -2.45 8.54 4.25
N ALA A 52 -1.30 8.23 4.86
CA ALA A 52 -1.16 7.09 5.75
C ALA A 52 -2.00 7.25 7.03
N ARG A 53 -2.25 8.49 7.49
CA ARG A 53 -3.14 8.76 8.63
C ARG A 53 -4.57 8.22 8.49
N HIS A 54 -5.02 7.97 7.26
CA HIS A 54 -6.37 7.50 6.95
C HIS A 54 -6.45 5.98 6.81
N VAL A 55 -5.33 5.27 6.89
CA VAL A 55 -5.31 3.81 6.91
C VAL A 55 -5.64 3.34 8.32
N GLN A 56 -6.67 2.51 8.42
CA GLN A 56 -7.08 1.88 9.67
C GLN A 56 -7.26 0.38 9.44
N GLN A 57 -7.15 -0.41 10.52
CA GLN A 57 -7.41 -1.86 10.51
C GLN A 57 -6.61 -2.62 9.42
N PHE A 58 -5.29 -2.38 9.39
CA PHE A 58 -4.41 -3.05 8.43
C PHE A 58 -3.98 -4.44 8.91
N ALA A 59 -4.17 -5.44 8.05
CA ALA A 59 -3.75 -6.82 8.27
C ALA A 59 -3.28 -7.43 6.95
N ALA A 60 -2.43 -8.44 7.03
CA ALA A 60 -1.93 -9.20 5.88
C ALA A 60 -1.91 -10.68 6.24
N HIS A 61 -2.28 -11.52 5.28
CA HIS A 61 -2.34 -12.97 5.44
C HIS A 61 -1.57 -13.60 4.29
N ALA A 62 -0.69 -14.55 4.60
CA ALA A 62 0.01 -15.36 3.61
C ALA A 62 -0.58 -16.78 3.68
N HIS A 63 -1.10 -17.29 2.56
CA HIS A 63 -1.53 -18.69 2.36
C HIS A 63 -2.09 -19.41 3.61
N ASP A 64 -3.39 -19.27 3.91
CA ASP A 64 -4.13 -19.88 5.04
C ASP A 64 -3.46 -19.82 6.43
N ASN A 65 -2.31 -19.15 6.54
CA ASN A 65 -1.56 -19.01 7.75
C ASN A 65 -1.99 -17.71 8.45
N PRO A 66 -1.94 -17.69 9.79
CA PRO A 66 -2.24 -16.51 10.57
C PRO A 66 -1.32 -15.34 10.16
N PRO A 67 -1.76 -14.09 10.40
CA PRO A 67 -1.05 -12.91 9.92
C PRO A 67 0.40 -12.89 10.43
N SER A 68 1.37 -12.97 9.50
CA SER A 68 2.78 -12.80 9.81
C SER A 68 3.09 -11.32 9.95
N HIS A 69 3.52 -10.90 11.15
CA HIS A 69 3.99 -9.56 11.54
C HIS A 69 3.79 -8.43 10.52
N VAL A 70 2.78 -7.60 10.77
CA VAL A 70 2.38 -6.53 9.87
C VAL A 70 2.71 -5.18 10.51
N GLY A 71 3.74 -4.51 9.99
CA GLY A 71 4.11 -3.15 10.39
C GLY A 71 3.64 -2.14 9.36
N VAL A 72 2.89 -1.13 9.78
CA VAL A 72 2.64 0.06 8.96
C VAL A 72 3.75 1.05 9.25
N ALA A 73 4.69 1.21 8.31
CA ALA A 73 5.66 2.28 8.37
C ALA A 73 5.02 3.57 7.81
N GLN A 74 4.69 4.51 8.69
CA GLN A 74 4.40 5.88 8.27
C GLN A 74 5.73 6.55 7.89
N SER A 75 5.99 6.65 6.59
CA SER A 75 7.17 7.26 5.93
C SER A 75 8.22 6.27 5.42
N CYS A 76 8.17 5.97 4.12
CA CYS A 76 9.41 5.81 3.34
C CYS A 76 9.45 6.88 2.26
N GLN A 77 10.35 7.84 2.41
CA GLN A 77 10.73 8.74 1.33
C GLN A 77 11.81 8.04 0.49
N ARG A 78 11.48 7.58 -0.72
CA ARG A 78 12.49 7.26 -1.73
C ARG A 78 12.59 8.43 -2.69
N LEU A 79 13.51 9.35 -2.41
CA LEU A 79 13.93 10.39 -3.36
C LEU A 79 14.74 9.71 -4.47
N LEU A 80 14.16 9.61 -5.67
CA LEU A 80 14.95 9.45 -6.89
C LEU A 80 14.91 10.78 -7.63
N ALA A 81 15.90 11.63 -7.36
CA ALA A 81 16.23 12.72 -8.26
C ALA A 81 17.19 12.16 -9.31
N SER A 82 16.69 11.78 -10.48
CA SER A 82 17.52 11.62 -11.67
C SER A 82 17.38 12.89 -12.50
N GLY A 83 18.36 13.78 -12.37
CA GLY A 83 18.53 14.95 -13.22
C GLY A 83 20.01 15.14 -13.46
N ASP A 84 20.59 14.22 -14.23
CA ASP A 84 21.88 14.47 -14.89
C ASP A 84 21.58 15.06 -16.27
N SER A 85 22.25 16.20 -16.53
CA SER A 85 22.32 17.05 -17.73
C SER A 85 21.34 18.22 -17.80
#